data_AF-A0A3M2ZT46-F1
#
_entry.id   AF-A0A3M2ZT46-F1
#
_cell.length_a   1.000
_cell.length_b   1.000
_cell.length_c   1.000
_cell.angle_alpha   90.00
_cell.angle_beta   90.00
_cell.angle_gamma   90.00
#
_symmetry.space_group_name_H-M   'P 1'
#
loop_
_entity.id
_entity.type
_entity.pdbx_description
1 polymer ?
#
loop_
_entity_poly.entity_id
_entity_poly.type
_entity_poly.pdbx_seq_one_letter_code
_entity_poly.pdbx_strand_id
1 'polypeptide(L)'
;FPFHINGDMSERIMTIIESMVPASEVYSIDEAFADLTGMPGNLTEFGRFIRSTILKCTGIPVGIGIAPTKTLAKLANHTAKRLLAQTGGVVDICDLHKRNWVLRNTCVSEVWGVGKKMKAHL
;
A
#
# COMPACT_ATOMS: atom_id res chain seq x y z
N PHE A 1 -12.43 -13.03 23.18
CA PHE A 1 -11.07 -13.49 22.81
C PHE A 1 -10.80 -13.44 21.29
N PRO A 2 -10.78 -12.27 20.60
CA PRO A 2 -10.35 -12.21 19.19
C PRO A 2 -9.01 -11.49 18.94
N PHE A 3 -8.41 -10.83 19.94
CA PHE A 3 -7.24 -9.96 19.73
C PHE A 3 -5.94 -10.71 19.39
N HIS A 4 -5.75 -11.93 19.90
CA HIS A 4 -4.49 -12.68 19.70
C HIS A 4 -4.32 -13.18 18.25
N ILE A 5 -5.41 -13.58 17.60
CA ILE A 5 -5.38 -14.19 16.26
C ILE A 5 -4.97 -13.18 15.18
N ASN A 6 -5.35 -11.91 15.36
CA ASN A 6 -4.98 -10.82 14.44
C ASN A 6 -3.49 -10.44 14.59
N GLY A 7 -2.92 -10.57 15.78
CA GLY A 7 -1.51 -10.27 16.05
C GLY A 7 -0.57 -11.21 15.32
N ASP A 8 -0.77 -12.53 15.47
CA ASP A 8 0.07 -13.56 14.84
C ASP A 8 0.03 -13.48 13.30
N MET A 9 -1.15 -13.21 12.73
CA MET A 9 -1.30 -13.08 11.28
C MET A 9 -0.68 -11.79 10.75
N SER A 10 -0.83 -10.68 11.48
CA SER A 10 -0.15 -9.42 11.17
C SER A 10 1.36 -9.62 11.17
N GLU A 11 1.90 -10.18 12.26
CA GLU A 11 3.33 -10.44 12.42
C GLU A 11 3.88 -11.25 11.25
N ARG A 12 3.17 -12.32 10.86
CA ARG A 12 3.57 -13.13 9.70
C ARG A 12 3.60 -12.35 8.39
N ILE A 13 2.64 -11.45 8.15
CA ILE A 13 2.66 -10.58 6.96
C ILE A 13 3.87 -9.64 7.01
N MET A 14 4.14 -9.02 8.17
CA MET A 14 5.27 -8.11 8.35
C MET A 14 6.60 -8.82 8.12
N THR A 15 6.78 -10.02 8.67
CA THR A 15 7.99 -10.84 8.46
C THR A 15 8.19 -11.19 6.98
N ILE A 16 7.13 -11.50 6.23
CA ILE A 16 7.23 -11.74 4.79
C ILE A 16 7.73 -10.47 4.08
N ILE A 17 7.14 -9.31 4.38
CA ILE A 17 7.55 -8.04 3.78
C ILE A 17 9.03 -7.76 4.08
N GLU A 18 9.43 -7.83 5.36
CA GLU A 18 10.80 -7.61 5.83
C GLU A 18 11.82 -8.51 5.12
N SER A 19 11.46 -9.76 4.81
CA SER A 19 12.33 -10.70 4.09
C SER A 19 12.54 -10.36 2.60
N MET A 20 11.70 -9.50 2.03
CA MET A 20 11.67 -9.21 0.59
C MET A 20 12.20 -7.82 0.25
N VAL A 21 12.26 -6.90 1.22
CA VAL A 21 12.65 -5.51 0.99
C VAL A 21 13.87 -5.12 1.84
N PRO A 22 14.69 -4.16 1.39
CA PRO A 22 15.87 -3.72 2.15
C PRO A 22 15.53 -3.13 3.52
N ALA A 23 14.43 -2.38 3.60
CA ALA A 23 13.94 -1.80 4.84
C ALA A 23 12.42 -1.66 4.81
N SER A 24 11.78 -1.91 5.95
CA SER A 24 10.36 -1.66 6.16
C SER A 24 10.06 -1.12 7.55
N GLU A 25 8.93 -0.45 7.67
CA GLU A 25 8.43 0.18 8.90
C GLU A 25 6.96 -0.21 9.09
N VAL A 26 6.66 -0.86 10.21
CA VAL A 26 5.29 -1.18 10.60
C VAL A 26 4.58 0.10 11.05
N TYR A 27 3.48 0.45 10.39
CA TYR A 27 2.67 1.63 10.70
C TYR A 27 1.47 1.29 11.60
N SER A 28 0.87 0.12 11.38
CA SER A 28 -0.23 -0.45 12.19
C SER A 28 -0.23 -1.98 12.06
N ILE A 29 -1.18 -2.65 12.72
CA ILE A 29 -1.37 -4.11 12.64
C ILE A 29 -1.68 -4.61 11.22
N ASP A 30 -2.09 -3.74 10.30
CA ASP A 30 -2.50 -4.09 8.95
C ASP A 30 -1.81 -3.23 7.87
N GLU A 31 -0.88 -2.36 8.27
CA GLU A 31 -0.16 -1.48 7.35
C GLU A 31 1.34 -1.43 7.67
N ALA A 32 2.15 -1.55 6.63
CA ALA A 32 3.58 -1.28 6.67
C ALA A 32 4.00 -0.44 5.45
N PHE A 33 5.09 0.29 5.61
CA PHE A 33 5.80 0.95 4.52
C PHE A 33 7.07 0.18 4.23
N ALA A 34 7.43 0.08 2.95
CA ALA A 34 8.71 -0.48 2.52
C ALA A 34 9.49 0.60 1.76
N ASP A 35 10.79 0.70 2.05
CA ASP A 35 11.70 1.51 1.26
C ASP A 35 12.24 0.68 0.09
N LEU A 36 11.88 1.12 -1.12
CA LEU A 36 12.30 0.50 -2.38
C LEU A 36 13.36 1.34 -3.11
N THR A 37 13.94 2.35 -2.44
CA THR A 37 14.93 3.24 -3.02
C THR A 37 16.14 2.45 -3.51
N GLY A 38 16.52 2.65 -4.77
CA GLY A 38 17.66 1.96 -5.39
C GLY A 38 17.38 0.50 -5.79
N MET A 39 16.17 -0.03 -5.59
CA MET A 39 15.81 -1.35 -6.11
C MET A 39 15.74 -1.35 -7.63
N PRO A 40 16.43 -2.27 -8.32
CA PRO A 40 16.37 -2.37 -9.77
C PRO A 40 15.07 -3.02 -10.24
N GLY A 41 14.71 -2.79 -11.50
CA GLY A 41 13.62 -3.49 -12.17
C GLY A 41 12.25 -2.82 -12.04
N ASN A 42 11.20 -3.59 -12.36
CA ASN A 42 9.83 -3.10 -12.40
C ASN A 42 9.16 -3.21 -11.04
N LEU A 43 9.01 -2.07 -10.34
CA LEU A 43 8.38 -2.02 -9.02
C LEU A 43 6.94 -2.53 -9.02
N THR A 44 6.19 -2.37 -10.13
CA THR A 44 4.83 -2.90 -10.24
C THR A 44 4.82 -4.44 -10.22
N GLU A 45 5.74 -5.08 -10.94
CA GLU A 45 5.88 -6.53 -10.93
C GLU A 45 6.35 -7.04 -9.58
N PHE A 46 7.30 -6.33 -8.95
CA PHE A 46 7.75 -6.63 -7.60
C PHE A 46 6.62 -6.53 -6.57
N GLY A 47 5.78 -5.49 -6.67
CA GLY A 47 4.56 -5.38 -5.85
C GLY A 47 3.62 -6.56 -6.06
N ARG A 48 3.36 -6.96 -7.32
CA ARG A 48 2.53 -8.15 -7.61
C ARG A 48 3.13 -9.42 -7.00
N PHE A 49 4.45 -9.56 -7.05
CA PHE A 49 5.15 -10.67 -6.43
C PHE A 49 4.93 -10.70 -4.92
N ILE A 50 5.20 -9.61 -4.20
CA ILE A 50 4.94 -9.48 -2.75
C ILE A 50 3.49 -9.86 -2.42
N ARG A 51 2.51 -9.26 -3.12
CA ARG A 51 1.09 -9.54 -2.91
C ARG A 51 0.77 -11.02 -3.09
N SER A 52 1.31 -11.65 -4.13
CA SER A 52 1.08 -13.07 -4.39
C SER A 52 1.71 -13.98 -3.33
N THR A 53 2.89 -13.62 -2.83
CA THR A 53 3.59 -14.36 -1.77
C THR A 53 2.81 -14.27 -0.47
N ILE A 54 2.39 -13.07 -0.07
CA ILE A 54 1.54 -12.87 1.12
C ILE A 54 0.27 -13.71 1.00
N LEU A 55 -0.45 -13.61 -0.13
CA LEU A 55 -1.68 -14.37 -0.33
C LEU A 55 -1.46 -15.88 -0.25
N LYS A 56 -0.37 -16.41 -0.82
CA LYS A 56 -0.04 -17.84 -0.76
C LYS A 56 0.32 -18.30 0.65
N CYS A 57 1.06 -17.49 1.40
CA CYS A 57 1.59 -17.86 2.71
C CYS A 57 0.57 -17.66 3.85
N THR A 58 -0.34 -16.70 3.71
CA THR A 58 -1.26 -16.31 4.80
C THR A 58 -2.74 -16.45 4.43
N GLY A 59 -3.07 -16.57 3.14
CA GLY A 59 -4.46 -16.55 2.66
C GLY A 59 -5.12 -15.17 2.70
N ILE A 60 -4.41 -14.12 3.14
CA ILE A 60 -4.96 -12.78 3.31
C ILE A 60 -4.64 -11.93 2.07
N PRO A 61 -5.65 -11.38 1.38
CA PRO A 61 -5.42 -10.46 0.27
C PRO A 61 -4.94 -9.10 0.79
N VAL A 62 -3.89 -8.57 0.17
CA VAL A 62 -3.36 -7.23 0.46
C VAL A 62 -3.44 -6.33 -0.77
N GLY A 63 -3.50 -5.01 -0.53
CA GLY A 63 -3.33 -3.97 -1.54
C GLY A 63 -1.93 -3.35 -1.43
N ILE A 64 -1.32 -3.01 -2.56
CA ILE A 64 0.01 -2.41 -2.61
C ILE A 64 -0.05 -1.10 -3.40
N GLY A 65 0.46 -0.03 -2.78
CA GLY A 65 0.63 1.27 -3.40
C GLY A 65 2.09 1.67 -3.42
N ILE A 66 2.59 2.08 -4.58
CA ILE A 66 3.99 2.45 -4.80
C ILE A 66 4.02 3.91 -5.27
N ALA A 67 4.80 4.73 -4.58
CA ALA A 67 4.97 6.14 -4.91
C ALA A 67 6.23 6.74 -4.24
N PRO A 68 6.69 7.93 -4.65
CA PRO A 68 7.89 8.55 -4.08
C PRO A 68 7.76 9.05 -2.63
N THR A 69 6.54 9.11 -2.08
CA THR A 69 6.31 9.56 -0.68
C THR A 69 5.26 8.67 -0.01
N LYS A 70 5.33 8.55 1.33
CA LYS A 70 4.38 7.75 2.12
C LYS A 70 2.91 8.14 1.89
N THR A 71 2.62 9.45 1.81
CA THR A 71 1.28 9.96 1.54
C THR A 71 0.76 9.53 0.17
N LEU A 72 1.60 9.64 -0.87
CA LEU A 72 1.23 9.19 -2.21
C LEU A 72 1.12 7.66 -2.28
N ALA A 73 1.95 6.92 -1.55
CA ALA A 73 1.88 5.47 -1.49
C ALA A 73 0.54 5.01 -0.86
N LYS A 74 0.07 5.70 0.19
CA LYS A 74 -1.26 5.47 0.75
C LYS A 74 -2.38 5.77 -0.23
N LEU A 75 -2.27 6.87 -0.97
CA LEU A 75 -3.22 7.24 -2.03
C LEU A 75 -3.25 6.18 -3.16
N ALA A 76 -2.08 5.69 -3.56
CA ALA A 76 -1.95 4.61 -4.54
C ALA A 76 -2.60 3.32 -4.02
N ASN A 77 -2.35 2.94 -2.77
CA ASN A 77 -2.95 1.76 -2.15
C ASN A 77 -4.48 1.87 -2.07
N HIS A 78 -4.99 3.04 -1.68
CA HIS A 78 -6.43 3.32 -1.71
C HIS A 78 -7.00 3.11 -3.14
N THR A 79 -6.30 3.61 -4.16
CA THR A 79 -6.71 3.41 -5.56
C THR A 79 -6.65 1.94 -5.97
N ALA A 80 -5.63 1.19 -5.53
CA ALA A 80 -5.48 -0.24 -5.79
C ALA A 80 -6.65 -1.06 -5.22
N LYS A 81 -7.10 -0.70 -4.01
CA LYS A 81 -8.26 -1.34 -3.37
C LYS A 81 -9.58 -0.95 -4.05
N ARG A 82 -9.74 0.34 -4.39
CA ARG A 82 -10.96 0.86 -5.03
C ARG A 82 -11.18 0.30 -6.44
N LEU A 83 -10.10 0.15 -7.21
CA LEU A 83 -10.12 -0.32 -8.60
C LEU A 83 -9.50 -1.72 -8.71
N LEU A 84 -9.84 -2.61 -7.78
CA LEU A 84 -9.21 -3.93 -7.65
C LEU A 84 -9.30 -4.74 -8.96
N ALA A 85 -10.44 -4.69 -9.65
CA ALA A 85 -10.66 -5.40 -10.91
C ALA A 85 -9.75 -4.91 -12.04
N GLN A 86 -9.44 -3.62 -12.08
CA GLN A 86 -8.61 -3.00 -13.12
C GLN A 86 -7.12 -3.07 -12.79
N THR A 87 -6.78 -2.98 -11.50
CA THR A 87 -5.39 -2.84 -11.03
C THR A 87 -4.77 -4.16 -10.59
N GLY A 88 -5.60 -5.16 -10.27
CA GLY A 88 -5.13 -6.40 -9.64
C GLY A 88 -4.60 -6.21 -8.22
N GLY A 89 -4.93 -5.07 -7.59
CA GLY A 89 -4.54 -4.77 -6.21
C GLY A 89 -3.13 -4.18 -6.07
N VAL A 90 -2.51 -3.74 -7.18
CA VAL A 90 -1.22 -3.06 -7.18
C VAL A 90 -1.31 -1.81 -8.03
N VAL A 91 -0.93 -0.66 -7.47
CA VAL A 91 -0.88 0.62 -8.19
C VAL A 91 0.47 1.30 -7.94
N ASP A 92 1.14 1.65 -9.04
CA ASP A 92 2.39 2.40 -9.05
C ASP A 92 2.17 3.77 -9.71
N ILE A 93 2.41 4.82 -8.94
CA ILE A 93 2.30 6.24 -9.35
C ILE A 93 3.62 6.99 -9.22
N CYS A 94 4.76 6.28 -9.32
CA CYS A 94 6.06 6.92 -9.48
C CYS A 94 6.11 7.78 -10.76
N ASP A 95 5.47 7.31 -11.84
CA ASP A 95 5.25 8.08 -13.05
C ASP A 95 4.30 9.28 -12.82
N LEU A 96 4.67 10.45 -13.34
CA LEU A 96 3.92 11.70 -13.19
C LEU A 96 2.54 11.66 -13.85
N HIS A 97 2.42 11.01 -15.00
CA HIS A 97 1.16 10.92 -15.72
C HIS A 97 0.15 10.09 -14.91
N LYS A 98 0.56 8.90 -14.44
CA LYS A 98 -0.24 8.04 -13.55
C LYS A 98 -0.62 8.77 -12.25
N ARG A 99 0.34 9.48 -11.64
CA ARG A 99 0.11 10.25 -10.40
C ARG A 99 -0.95 11.32 -10.57
N ASN A 100 -0.86 12.11 -11.65
CA ASN A 100 -1.82 13.16 -11.95
C ASN A 100 -3.22 12.59 -12.19
N TRP A 101 -3.32 11.44 -12.86
CA TRP A 101 -4.59 10.76 -13.02
C TRP A 101 -5.19 10.34 -11.67
N VAL A 102 -4.40 9.73 -10.79
CA VAL A 102 -4.89 9.31 -9.46
C VAL A 102 -5.33 10.51 -8.62
N LEU A 103 -4.56 11.60 -8.62
CA LEU A 103 -4.90 12.82 -7.88
C LEU A 103 -6.21 13.45 -8.36
N ARG A 104 -6.43 13.52 -9.69
CA ARG A 104 -7.68 14.07 -10.26
C ARG A 104 -8.90 13.21 -9.97
N ASN A 105 -8.72 11.91 -9.81
CA ASN A 105 -9.81 10.94 -9.61
C ASN A 105 -9.98 10.53 -8.15
N THR A 106 -9.36 11.25 -7.20
CA THR A 106 -9.48 10.96 -5.78
C THR A 106 -10.02 12.17 -5.03
N CYS A 107 -11.06 11.96 -4.23
CA CYS A 107 -11.60 13.02 -3.39
C CYS A 107 -10.53 13.47 -2.39
N VAL A 108 -10.47 14.77 -2.11
CA VAL A 108 -9.52 15.38 -1.16
C VAL A 108 -9.67 14.76 0.25
N SER A 109 -10.87 14.30 0.61
CA SER A 109 -11.14 13.58 1.86
C SER A 109 -10.34 12.28 2.01
N GLU A 110 -9.96 11.66 0.89
CA GLU A 110 -9.23 10.38 0.87
C GLU A 110 -7.71 10.57 0.88
N VAL A 111 -7.23 11.80 0.80
CA VAL A 111 -5.80 12.09 0.90
C VAL A 111 -5.38 12.03 2.37
N TRP A 112 -4.51 11.06 2.67
CA TRP A 112 -3.98 10.84 4.02
C TRP A 112 -3.35 12.13 4.57
N GLY A 113 -3.80 12.54 5.77
CA GLY A 113 -3.36 13.78 6.43
C GLY A 113 -4.21 15.03 6.12
N VAL A 114 -5.05 15.02 5.07
CA VAL A 114 -5.88 16.17 4.67
C VAL A 114 -7.34 16.02 5.12
N GLY A 115 -7.92 14.82 4.94
CA GLY A 115 -9.36 14.61 5.12
C GLY A 115 -9.93 14.80 6.52
N LYS A 116 -9.12 14.66 7.59
CA LYS A 116 -9.60 14.84 8.98
C LYS A 116 -9.54 16.29 9.49
N LYS A 117 -8.71 17.16 8.90
CA LYS A 117 -8.52 18.55 9.38
C LYS A 117 -9.33 19.60 8.62
N MET A 118 -9.83 19.31 7.41
CA MET A 118 -10.53 20.31 6.57
C MET A 118 -12.06 20.27 6.63
N LYS A 119 -12.69 19.36 7.41
CA LYS A 119 -14.16 19.37 7.60
C LYS A 119 -14.70 20.57 8.38
N ALA A 120 -13.85 21.45 8.91
CA ALA A 120 -14.27 22.63 9.65
C ALA A 120 -14.51 23.87 8.76
N HIS A 121 -14.03 23.91 7.52
CA HIS A 121 -14.24 25.04 6.61
C HIS A 121 -14.28 24.59 5.14
N LEU A 122 -15.42 24.04 4.72
CA LEU A 122 -15.87 24.06 3.33
C LEU A 122 -17.40 23.88 3.28
#